data_AF-A0A7W7RQH9-F1
#
_entry.id   AF-A0A7W7RQH9-F1
#
_cell.length_a   1.000
_cell.length_b   1.000
_cell.length_c   1.000
_cell.angle_alpha   90.00
_cell.angle_beta   90.00
_cell.angle_gamma   90.00
#
_symmetry.space_group_name_H-M   'P 1'
#
loop_
_entity.id
_entity.type
_entity.pdbx_description
1 polymer ?
#
loop_
_entity_poly.entity_id
_entity_poly.type
_entity_poly.pdbx_seq_one_letter_code
_entity_poly.pdbx_strand_id
1 'polypeptide(L)'
;MTGQKVLPMVVRIERAAPPERTDALEAAALAVLTLLDDPRTLGDGEWAEPVRSWESIGIRKVVRRARGAEWRRVLDLPGITVASGTAEVRVHPPVPLDDWPRDLSRLQVSGTDLADSTPPGPPGEVVLWINPELAMSAGKAMAQAGHAAQLAWWGSDEQARQAWRDRGRAAAVRTAGPAGWAALVGSGLPVVRDAGFTEIEPGSCTVVADAPWLRHGGFRTAGHGPLRS
;
A
#
# COMPACT_ATOMS: atom_id res chain seq x y z
N MET A 1 -0.46 -22.01 -17.10
CA MET A 1 0.28 -20.73 -17.12
C MET A 1 -0.38 -19.83 -16.09
N THR A 2 0.26 -19.58 -14.95
CA THR A 2 -0.26 -18.64 -13.96
C THR A 2 -0.12 -17.23 -14.51
N GLY A 3 -1.25 -16.64 -14.91
CA GLY A 3 -1.28 -15.26 -15.42
C GLY A 3 -0.87 -14.25 -14.36
N GLN A 4 -0.40 -13.07 -14.79
CA GLN A 4 -0.11 -11.97 -13.87
C GLN A 4 -1.36 -11.63 -13.06
N LYS A 5 -1.18 -11.38 -11.75
CA LYS A 5 -2.23 -10.89 -10.86
C LYS A 5 -1.94 -9.45 -10.44
N VAL A 6 -2.99 -8.75 -10.03
CA VAL A 6 -2.92 -7.39 -9.54
C VAL A 6 -3.79 -7.27 -8.30
N LEU A 7 -3.32 -6.51 -7.31
CA LEU A 7 -4.09 -6.19 -6.12
C LEU A 7 -4.92 -4.92 -6.35
N PRO A 8 -6.26 -5.03 -6.43
CA PRO A 8 -7.12 -3.87 -6.58
C PRO A 8 -7.34 -3.20 -5.23
N MET A 9 -7.18 -1.88 -5.22
CA MET A 9 -7.57 -1.03 -4.12
C MET A 9 -8.51 0.05 -4.64
N VAL A 10 -9.54 0.37 -3.88
CA VAL A 10 -10.51 1.41 -4.19
C VAL A 10 -10.56 2.40 -3.05
N VAL A 11 -10.22 3.65 -3.32
CA VAL A 11 -10.40 4.76 -2.38
C VAL A 11 -11.75 5.42 -2.60
N ARG A 12 -12.45 5.72 -1.50
CA ARG A 12 -13.69 6.49 -1.55
C ARG A 12 -13.36 7.98 -1.67
N ILE A 13 -13.80 8.62 -2.76
CA ILE A 13 -13.59 10.07 -2.98
C ILE A 13 -14.93 10.70 -3.36
N GLU A 14 -15.65 11.21 -2.37
CA GLU A 14 -16.87 11.98 -2.58
C GLU A 14 -16.55 13.41 -3.04
N ARG A 15 -17.42 14.02 -3.86
CA ARG A 15 -17.18 15.40 -4.34
C ARG A 15 -17.27 16.44 -3.22
N ALA A 16 -18.22 16.26 -2.30
CA ALA A 16 -18.52 17.23 -1.26
C ALA A 16 -17.54 17.17 -0.09
N ALA A 17 -16.91 16.02 0.12
CA ALA A 17 -15.98 15.77 1.21
C ALA A 17 -14.91 14.77 0.73
N PRO A 18 -13.97 15.21 -0.13
CA PRO A 18 -12.81 14.38 -0.46
C PRO A 18 -11.97 14.17 0.81
N PRO A 19 -11.32 13.00 0.97
CA PRO A 19 -10.48 12.74 2.13
C PRO A 19 -9.18 13.56 2.08
N GLU A 20 -8.55 13.73 3.23
CA GLU A 20 -7.20 14.26 3.34
C GLU A 20 -6.21 13.31 2.62
N ARG A 21 -5.17 13.88 2.02
CA ARG A 21 -4.19 13.11 1.25
C ARG A 21 -3.45 12.11 2.14
N THR A 22 -2.97 12.57 3.30
CA THR A 22 -2.23 11.74 4.25
C THR A 22 -3.08 10.58 4.75
N ASP A 23 -4.34 10.85 5.11
CA ASP A 23 -5.31 9.82 5.53
C ASP A 23 -5.50 8.74 4.47
N ALA A 24 -5.62 9.13 3.19
CA ALA A 24 -5.77 8.18 2.08
C ALA A 24 -4.53 7.29 1.90
N LEU A 25 -3.32 7.84 2.09
CA LEU A 25 -2.07 7.08 2.03
C LEU A 25 -1.94 6.10 3.21
N GLU A 26 -2.29 6.53 4.41
CA GLU A 26 -2.26 5.71 5.62
C GLU A 26 -3.33 4.60 5.54
N ALA A 27 -4.54 4.92 5.06
CA ALA A 27 -5.59 3.93 4.79
C ALA A 27 -5.17 2.91 3.73
N ALA A 28 -4.45 3.33 2.68
CA ALA A 28 -3.90 2.43 1.67
C ALA A 28 -2.86 1.44 2.26
N ALA A 29 -1.96 1.92 3.11
CA ALA A 29 -1.01 1.07 3.84
C ALA A 29 -1.74 0.08 4.77
N LEU A 30 -2.68 0.59 5.57
CA LEU A 30 -3.50 -0.22 6.48
C LEU A 30 -4.31 -1.29 5.74
N ALA A 31 -4.86 -0.96 4.56
CA ALA A 31 -5.64 -1.90 3.75
C ALA A 31 -4.76 -3.10 3.34
N VAL A 32 -3.56 -2.84 2.84
CA VAL A 32 -2.62 -3.91 2.45
C VAL A 32 -2.21 -4.75 3.65
N LEU A 33 -1.86 -4.12 4.79
CA LEU A 33 -1.50 -4.85 6.01
C LEU A 33 -2.65 -5.72 6.51
N THR A 34 -3.87 -5.18 6.49
CA THR A 34 -5.07 -5.89 6.92
C THR A 34 -5.37 -7.08 6.00
N LEU A 35 -5.18 -6.94 4.69
CA LEU A 35 -5.30 -8.06 3.76
C LEU A 35 -4.27 -9.15 4.06
N LEU A 36 -2.99 -8.79 4.19
CA LEU A 36 -1.90 -9.77 4.39
C LEU A 36 -2.03 -10.55 5.71
N ASP A 37 -2.71 -9.97 6.67
CA ASP A 37 -2.94 -10.54 8.01
C ASP A 37 -4.33 -11.20 8.16
N ASP A 38 -5.14 -11.19 7.10
CA ASP A 38 -6.49 -11.75 7.14
C ASP A 38 -6.44 -13.29 7.08
N PRO A 39 -7.16 -14.02 7.95
CA PRO A 39 -7.17 -15.48 7.92
C PRO A 39 -7.56 -16.07 6.55
N ARG A 40 -8.35 -15.34 5.74
CA ARG A 40 -8.71 -15.76 4.38
C ARG A 40 -7.53 -15.77 3.43
N THR A 41 -6.44 -15.04 3.70
CA THR A 41 -5.24 -15.02 2.83
C THR A 41 -4.15 -15.97 3.30
N LEU A 42 -4.32 -16.64 4.45
CA LEU A 42 -3.33 -17.50 5.08
C LEU A 42 -3.71 -18.98 4.94
N GLY A 43 -2.72 -19.87 4.95
CA GLY A 43 -2.94 -21.33 4.88
C GLY A 43 -3.84 -21.75 3.72
N ASP A 44 -4.95 -22.40 4.05
CA ASP A 44 -5.99 -22.85 3.10
C ASP A 44 -7.18 -21.87 3.01
N GLY A 45 -6.99 -20.62 3.44
CA GLY A 45 -7.99 -19.57 3.33
C GLY A 45 -8.44 -19.30 1.89
N GLU A 46 -9.67 -18.83 1.74
CA GLU A 46 -10.35 -18.58 0.46
C GLU A 46 -9.51 -17.75 -0.54
N TRP A 47 -8.71 -16.82 -0.05
CA TRP A 47 -7.90 -15.87 -0.84
C TRP A 47 -6.42 -16.20 -0.82
N ALA A 48 -6.01 -17.31 -0.20
CA ALA A 48 -4.62 -17.65 0.02
C ALA A 48 -3.87 -17.97 -1.28
N GLU A 49 -4.47 -18.72 -2.22
CA GLU A 49 -3.88 -18.96 -3.54
C GLU A 49 -3.71 -17.66 -4.35
N PRO A 50 -4.75 -16.81 -4.50
CA PRO A 50 -4.60 -15.55 -5.23
C PRO A 50 -3.49 -14.66 -4.67
N VAL A 51 -3.36 -14.57 -3.34
CA VAL A 51 -2.30 -13.80 -2.68
C VAL A 51 -0.93 -14.42 -2.93
N ARG A 52 -0.74 -15.72 -2.72
CA ARG A 52 0.55 -16.41 -3.00
C ARG A 52 1.01 -16.26 -4.45
N SER A 53 0.08 -16.38 -5.40
CA SER A 53 0.38 -16.21 -6.82
C SER A 53 0.78 -14.76 -7.15
N TRP A 54 0.09 -13.77 -6.58
CA TRP A 54 0.44 -12.36 -6.76
C TRP A 54 1.80 -12.01 -6.15
N GLU A 55 2.12 -12.53 -4.97
CA GLU A 55 3.40 -12.27 -4.30
C GLU A 55 4.62 -12.88 -5.02
N SER A 56 4.44 -13.97 -5.75
CA SER A 56 5.54 -14.72 -6.40
C SER A 56 5.86 -14.27 -7.84
N ILE A 57 4.87 -13.78 -8.59
CA ILE A 57 5.03 -13.47 -10.03
C ILE A 57 5.38 -12.00 -10.25
N GLY A 58 4.84 -11.12 -9.42
CA GLY A 58 5.03 -9.68 -9.56
C GLY A 58 3.98 -8.91 -8.78
N ILE A 59 4.44 -8.22 -7.74
CA ILE A 59 3.57 -7.49 -6.83
C ILE A 59 3.17 -6.19 -7.53
N ARG A 60 1.99 -6.18 -8.14
CA ARG A 60 1.35 -4.98 -8.70
C ARG A 60 0.17 -4.55 -7.83
N LYS A 61 0.13 -3.27 -7.46
CA LYS A 61 -1.04 -2.65 -6.80
C LYS A 61 -1.62 -1.58 -7.70
N VAL A 62 -2.95 -1.54 -7.81
CA VAL A 62 -3.66 -0.53 -8.60
C VAL A 62 -4.72 0.10 -7.73
N VAL A 63 -4.63 1.42 -7.58
CA VAL A 63 -5.61 2.22 -6.83
C VAL A 63 -6.56 2.87 -7.83
N ARG A 64 -7.86 2.66 -7.63
CA ARG A 64 -8.94 3.34 -8.35
C ARG A 64 -9.79 4.13 -7.37
N ARG A 65 -10.57 5.09 -7.85
CA ARG A 65 -11.52 5.83 -7.02
C ARG A 65 -12.95 5.40 -7.30
N ALA A 66 -13.79 5.47 -6.28
CA ALA A 66 -15.23 5.32 -6.39
C ALA A 66 -15.96 6.33 -5.49
N ARG A 67 -17.23 6.59 -5.81
CA ARG A 67 -18.11 7.48 -5.05
C ARG A 67 -19.57 7.07 -5.17
N GLY A 68 -20.43 7.48 -4.24
CA GLY A 68 -21.87 7.27 -4.33
C GLY A 68 -22.27 5.84 -4.72
N ALA A 69 -22.93 5.68 -5.87
CA ALA A 69 -23.37 4.37 -6.35
C ALA A 69 -22.23 3.43 -6.77
N GLU A 70 -21.11 3.96 -7.27
CA GLU A 70 -19.93 3.16 -7.60
C GLU A 70 -19.31 2.55 -6.34
N TRP A 71 -19.18 3.35 -5.27
CA TRP A 71 -18.66 2.87 -3.98
C TRP A 71 -19.53 1.75 -3.41
N ARG A 72 -20.86 1.92 -3.44
CA ARG A 72 -21.80 0.88 -2.97
C ARG A 72 -21.62 -0.45 -3.72
N ARG A 73 -21.49 -0.43 -5.06
CA ARG A 73 -21.25 -1.66 -5.84
C ARG A 73 -19.91 -2.33 -5.51
N VAL A 74 -18.89 -1.53 -5.20
CA VAL A 74 -17.57 -2.03 -4.80
C VAL A 74 -17.62 -2.75 -3.44
N LEU A 75 -18.47 -2.28 -2.51
CA LEU A 75 -18.68 -2.94 -1.21
C LEU A 75 -19.30 -4.33 -1.36
N ASP A 76 -20.10 -4.57 -2.40
CA ASP A 76 -20.75 -5.86 -2.67
C ASP A 76 -19.77 -6.94 -3.20
N LEU A 77 -18.56 -6.55 -3.62
CA LEU A 77 -17.52 -7.47 -4.08
C LEU A 77 -16.67 -8.00 -2.90
N PRO A 78 -16.05 -9.19 -2.97
CA PRO A 78 -15.14 -9.67 -1.94
C PRO A 78 -14.02 -8.67 -1.66
N GLY A 79 -13.77 -8.37 -0.38
CA GLY A 79 -12.74 -7.41 0.03
C GLY A 79 -12.90 -6.94 1.47
N ILE A 80 -11.96 -6.11 1.90
CA ILE A 80 -11.89 -5.54 3.25
C ILE A 80 -11.89 -4.02 3.11
N THR A 81 -12.79 -3.35 3.83
CA THR A 81 -12.80 -1.88 3.92
C THR A 81 -12.16 -1.48 5.24
N VAL A 82 -11.22 -0.54 5.17
CA VAL A 82 -10.58 0.08 6.32
C VAL A 82 -10.78 1.59 6.27
N ALA A 83 -10.67 2.23 7.43
CA ALA A 83 -10.69 3.68 7.56
C ALA A 83 -9.43 4.16 8.26
N SER A 84 -8.92 5.31 7.84
CA SER A 84 -7.88 6.08 8.54
C SER A 84 -8.26 7.55 8.45
N GLY A 85 -8.46 8.21 9.59
CA GLY A 85 -8.94 9.59 9.63
C GLY A 85 -10.20 9.79 8.78
N THR A 86 -10.09 10.64 7.77
CA THR A 86 -11.14 11.01 6.81
C THR A 86 -11.27 10.07 5.61
N ALA A 87 -10.35 9.11 5.43
CA ALA A 87 -10.30 8.25 4.27
C ALA A 87 -10.87 6.85 4.52
N GLU A 88 -11.59 6.33 3.52
CA GLU A 88 -11.99 4.93 3.43
C GLU A 88 -11.34 4.28 2.20
N VAL A 89 -10.69 3.14 2.41
CA VAL A 89 -10.07 2.35 1.33
C VAL A 89 -10.56 0.91 1.43
N ARG A 90 -10.97 0.35 0.30
CA ARG A 90 -11.28 -1.08 0.15
C ARG A 90 -10.17 -1.76 -0.61
N VAL A 91 -9.63 -2.84 -0.06
CA VAL A 91 -8.73 -3.76 -0.75
C VAL A 91 -9.48 -5.03 -1.13
N HIS A 92 -9.24 -5.52 -2.34
CA HIS A 92 -9.81 -6.76 -2.84
C HIS A 92 -8.75 -7.85 -2.91
N PRO A 93 -9.13 -9.14 -2.90
CA PRO A 93 -8.20 -10.22 -3.23
C PRO A 93 -7.56 -9.97 -4.61
N PRO A 94 -6.30 -10.39 -4.83
CA PRO A 94 -5.68 -10.25 -6.14
C PRO A 94 -6.50 -10.90 -7.25
N VAL A 95 -6.71 -10.17 -8.33
CA VAL A 95 -7.46 -10.62 -9.52
C VAL A 95 -6.51 -10.81 -10.70
N PRO A 96 -6.86 -11.63 -11.71
CA PRO A 96 -6.07 -11.71 -12.93
C PRO A 96 -5.96 -10.34 -13.61
N LEU A 97 -4.78 -10.01 -14.13
CA LEU A 97 -4.53 -8.71 -14.76
C LEU A 97 -5.49 -8.39 -15.91
N ASP A 98 -5.86 -9.41 -16.68
CA ASP A 98 -6.68 -9.30 -17.88
C ASP A 98 -8.16 -9.64 -17.65
N ASP A 99 -8.56 -9.96 -16.41
CA ASP A 99 -9.93 -10.38 -16.06
C ASP A 99 -10.40 -9.73 -14.75
N TRP A 100 -10.57 -8.41 -14.80
CA TRP A 100 -11.06 -7.64 -13.66
C TRP A 100 -12.58 -7.77 -13.51
N PRO A 101 -13.11 -7.90 -12.28
CA PRO A 101 -14.54 -7.76 -12.01
C PRO A 101 -15.12 -6.49 -12.63
N ARG A 102 -16.29 -6.59 -13.27
CA ARG A 102 -16.90 -5.51 -14.06
C ARG A 102 -17.04 -4.19 -13.29
N ASP A 103 -17.39 -4.25 -12.01
CA ASP A 103 -17.56 -3.06 -11.18
C ASP A 103 -16.23 -2.43 -10.74
N LEU A 104 -15.12 -3.18 -10.77
CA LEU A 104 -13.77 -2.63 -10.56
C LEU A 104 -13.18 -2.09 -11.86
N SER A 105 -13.35 -2.80 -12.98
CA SER A 105 -12.73 -2.47 -14.28
C SER A 105 -13.18 -1.14 -14.87
N ARG A 106 -14.35 -0.65 -14.46
CA ARG A 106 -14.93 0.64 -14.91
C ARG A 106 -14.49 1.85 -14.09
N LEU A 107 -13.95 1.63 -12.89
CA LEU A 107 -13.52 2.72 -12.01
C LEU A 107 -12.29 3.43 -12.59
N GLN A 108 -12.17 4.71 -12.31
CA GLN A 108 -11.09 5.55 -12.83
C GLN A 108 -9.84 5.47 -11.93
N VAL A 109 -8.66 5.44 -12.55
CA VAL A 109 -7.36 5.60 -11.87
C VAL A 109 -7.00 7.09 -11.66
N SER A 110 -7.58 7.99 -12.47
CA SER A 110 -7.40 9.43 -12.41
C SER A 110 -8.40 10.11 -11.46
N GLY A 111 -8.13 11.38 -11.13
CA GLY A 111 -8.95 12.17 -10.18
C GLY A 111 -8.73 11.75 -8.73
N THR A 112 -7.53 11.27 -8.43
CA THR A 112 -7.05 11.02 -7.06
C THR A 112 -6.25 12.22 -6.54
N ASP A 113 -6.49 13.41 -7.08
CA ASP A 113 -5.83 14.64 -6.64
C ASP A 113 -6.40 15.02 -5.26
N LEU A 114 -5.64 14.71 -4.22
CA LEU A 114 -5.96 14.98 -2.82
C LEU A 114 -4.89 15.90 -2.25
N ALA A 115 -5.27 16.77 -1.34
CA ALA A 115 -4.38 17.65 -0.61
C ALA A 115 -4.72 17.60 0.88
N ASP A 116 -3.75 17.89 1.72
CA ASP A 116 -3.99 18.04 3.15
C ASP A 116 -4.41 19.48 3.47
N SER A 117 -5.47 19.65 4.26
CA SER A 117 -5.93 20.96 4.74
C SER A 117 -4.97 21.59 5.77
N THR A 118 -4.26 20.75 6.52
CA THR A 118 -3.18 21.13 7.43
C THR A 118 -2.03 20.14 7.34
N PRO A 119 -0.77 20.54 7.61
CA PRO A 119 0.35 19.61 7.64
C PRO A 119 0.10 18.46 8.61
N PRO A 120 0.49 17.21 8.26
CA PRO A 120 0.28 16.08 9.15
C PRO A 120 1.12 16.22 10.42
N GLY A 121 0.60 15.72 11.54
CA GLY A 121 1.29 15.71 12.82
C GLY A 121 2.57 14.86 12.84
N PRO A 122 3.31 14.85 13.96
CA PRO A 122 4.51 14.03 14.09
C PRO A 122 4.20 12.56 13.81
N PRO A 123 5.11 11.81 13.17
CA PRO A 123 4.89 10.41 12.87
C PRO A 123 4.96 9.52 14.12
N GLY A 124 4.34 8.35 14.05
CA GLY A 124 4.43 7.30 15.07
C GLY A 124 5.67 6.42 14.92
N GLU A 125 5.61 5.20 15.50
CA GLU A 125 6.74 4.24 15.48
C GLU A 125 7.04 3.71 14.06
N VAL A 126 6.01 3.40 13.27
CA VAL A 126 6.17 2.94 11.89
C VAL A 126 5.90 4.10 10.94
N VAL A 127 6.87 4.41 10.08
CA VAL A 127 6.80 5.53 9.14
C VAL A 127 7.16 5.07 7.74
N LEU A 128 6.31 5.43 6.78
CA LEU A 128 6.54 5.23 5.36
C LEU A 128 6.94 6.59 4.76
N TRP A 129 8.22 6.76 4.54
CA TRP A 129 8.81 8.01 4.06
C TRP A 129 8.73 8.09 2.53
N ILE A 130 7.94 9.03 2.01
CA ILE A 130 7.82 9.33 0.58
C ILE A 130 9.02 10.16 0.13
N ASN A 131 9.57 9.81 -1.03
CA ASN A 131 10.61 10.59 -1.71
C ASN A 131 10.10 12.01 -2.04
N PRO A 132 10.73 13.08 -1.51
CA PRO A 132 10.31 14.46 -1.80
C PRO A 132 10.57 14.92 -3.23
N GLU A 133 11.45 14.24 -3.96
CA GLU A 133 11.90 14.64 -5.30
C GLU A 133 10.98 14.12 -6.42
N LEU A 134 10.05 13.21 -6.10
CA LEU A 134 9.17 12.57 -7.07
C LEU A 134 7.75 13.11 -6.97
N ALA A 135 7.28 13.74 -8.04
CA ALA A 135 5.87 14.06 -8.20
C ALA A 135 5.08 12.77 -8.49
N MET A 136 4.14 12.43 -7.61
CA MET A 136 3.25 11.28 -7.76
C MET A 136 1.80 11.71 -7.58
N SER A 137 0.91 11.24 -8.46
CA SER A 137 -0.53 11.29 -8.19
C SER A 137 -0.84 10.55 -6.87
N ALA A 138 -1.89 10.93 -6.14
CA ALA A 138 -2.16 10.25 -4.87
C ALA A 138 -2.47 8.76 -5.08
N GLY A 139 -3.09 8.38 -6.20
CA GLY A 139 -3.24 6.97 -6.62
C GLY A 139 -1.92 6.19 -6.65
N LYS A 140 -0.90 6.74 -7.31
CA LYS A 140 0.44 6.14 -7.34
C LYS A 140 1.07 6.12 -5.95
N ALA A 141 1.02 7.24 -5.22
CA ALA A 141 1.57 7.32 -3.87
C ALA A 141 0.91 6.33 -2.89
N MET A 142 -0.41 6.10 -2.98
CA MET A 142 -1.14 5.09 -2.21
C MET A 142 -0.67 3.68 -2.53
N ALA A 143 -0.48 3.35 -3.82
CA ALA A 143 0.07 2.06 -4.21
C ALA A 143 1.47 1.84 -3.63
N GLN A 144 2.34 2.86 -3.70
CA GLN A 144 3.70 2.82 -3.18
C GLN A 144 3.75 2.73 -1.64
N ALA A 145 2.87 3.44 -0.93
CA ALA A 145 2.68 3.28 0.51
C ALA A 145 2.27 1.84 0.86
N GLY A 146 1.34 1.25 0.10
CA GLY A 146 0.98 -0.16 0.21
C GLY A 146 2.13 -1.13 -0.08
N HIS A 147 3.06 -0.80 -0.97
CA HIS A 147 4.29 -1.58 -1.16
C HIS A 147 5.23 -1.48 0.04
N ALA A 148 5.47 -0.27 0.55
CA ALA A 148 6.35 -0.05 1.69
C ALA A 148 5.83 -0.73 2.96
N ALA A 149 4.52 -0.66 3.19
CA ALA A 149 3.86 -1.36 4.30
C ALA A 149 4.05 -2.88 4.21
N GLN A 150 3.88 -3.47 3.02
CA GLN A 150 4.12 -4.89 2.78
C GLN A 150 5.59 -5.28 3.02
N LEU A 151 6.55 -4.46 2.59
CA LEU A 151 7.97 -4.70 2.86
C LEU A 151 8.29 -4.64 4.36
N ALA A 152 7.74 -3.65 5.07
CA ALA A 152 7.87 -3.56 6.53
C ALA A 152 7.29 -4.81 7.22
N TRP A 153 6.10 -5.25 6.80
CA TRP A 153 5.46 -6.45 7.33
C TRP A 153 6.32 -7.70 7.14
N TRP A 154 6.87 -7.91 5.94
CA TRP A 154 7.77 -9.02 5.65
C TRP A 154 9.11 -8.94 6.41
N GLY A 155 9.58 -7.71 6.66
CA GLY A 155 10.77 -7.45 7.47
C GLY A 155 10.57 -7.58 8.98
N SER A 156 9.33 -7.76 9.44
CA SER A 156 8.99 -7.90 10.84
C SER A 156 8.90 -9.38 11.23
N ASP A 157 9.49 -9.74 12.37
CA ASP A 157 9.26 -11.04 13.01
C ASP A 157 7.87 -11.10 13.67
N GLU A 158 7.49 -12.25 14.22
CA GLU A 158 6.16 -12.42 14.80
C GLU A 158 5.94 -11.55 16.04
N GLN A 159 6.99 -11.27 16.84
CA GLN A 159 6.86 -10.40 18.01
C GLN A 159 6.55 -8.96 17.58
N ALA A 160 7.28 -8.45 16.59
CA ALA A 160 7.04 -7.13 16.02
C ALA A 160 5.68 -7.05 15.32
N ARG A 161 5.29 -8.08 14.55
CA ARG A 161 3.96 -8.15 13.93
C ARG A 161 2.85 -8.14 14.97
N GLN A 162 2.97 -8.91 16.05
CA GLN A 162 1.98 -8.90 17.13
C GLN A 162 1.89 -7.52 17.78
N ALA A 163 3.01 -6.92 18.13
CA ALA A 163 3.05 -5.57 18.70
C ALA A 163 2.45 -4.51 17.74
N TRP A 164 2.61 -4.69 16.44
CA TRP A 164 2.03 -3.83 15.42
C TRP A 164 0.51 -4.06 15.28
N ARG A 165 0.04 -5.32 15.34
CA ARG A 165 -1.39 -5.66 15.41
C ARG A 165 -2.10 -5.05 16.61
N ASP A 166 -1.48 -5.10 17.79
CA ASP A 166 -2.03 -4.55 19.03
C ASP A 166 -2.22 -3.03 18.94
N ARG A 167 -1.46 -2.36 18.06
CA ARG A 167 -1.60 -0.94 17.71
C ARG A 167 -2.43 -0.70 16.44
N GLY A 168 -3.25 -1.67 16.03
CA GLY A 168 -4.14 -1.56 14.89
C GLY A 168 -3.44 -1.55 13.52
N ARG A 169 -2.19 -2.04 13.43
CA ARG A 169 -1.35 -1.98 12.22
C ARG A 169 -1.10 -0.55 11.72
N ALA A 170 -1.10 0.43 12.63
CA ALA A 170 -0.93 1.85 12.28
C ALA A 170 0.45 2.12 11.64
N ALA A 171 0.45 2.86 10.54
CA ALA A 171 1.66 3.35 9.88
C ALA A 171 1.45 4.81 9.46
N ALA A 172 2.35 5.70 9.86
CA ALA A 172 2.33 7.08 9.42
C ALA A 172 2.92 7.17 8.01
N VAL A 173 2.34 8.00 7.13
CA VAL A 173 2.94 8.31 5.81
C VAL A 173 3.40 9.76 5.78
N ARG A 174 4.67 10.01 5.51
CA ARG A 174 5.26 11.37 5.56
C ARG A 174 6.17 11.60 4.36
N THR A 175 6.22 12.83 3.87
CA THR A 175 7.25 13.23 2.90
C THR A 175 8.53 13.56 3.64
N ALA A 176 9.64 12.93 3.27
CA ALA A 176 10.94 13.22 3.88
C ALA A 176 11.45 14.62 3.47
N GLY A 177 12.29 15.24 4.29
CA GLY A 177 13.11 16.37 3.82
C GLY A 177 14.23 15.87 2.89
N PRO A 178 14.72 16.68 1.92
CA PRO A 178 15.73 16.22 0.95
C PRO A 178 17.00 15.63 1.59
N ALA A 179 17.55 16.28 2.62
CA ALA A 179 18.72 15.77 3.35
C ALA A 179 18.41 14.48 4.13
N GLY A 180 17.20 14.35 4.68
CA GLY A 180 16.78 13.13 5.38
C GLY A 180 16.55 11.96 4.43
N TRP A 181 16.12 12.23 3.20
CA TRP A 181 15.87 11.20 2.19
C TRP A 181 17.14 10.43 1.82
N ALA A 182 18.25 11.13 1.55
CA ALA A 182 19.52 10.48 1.23
C ALA A 182 20.00 9.54 2.36
N ALA A 183 19.85 9.97 3.62
CA ALA A 183 20.17 9.14 4.78
C ALA A 183 19.26 7.92 4.91
N LEU A 184 17.95 8.07 4.66
CA LEU A 184 16.99 6.98 4.67
C LEU A 184 17.33 5.91 3.63
N VAL A 185 17.63 6.31 2.40
CA VAL A 185 18.00 5.37 1.33
C VAL A 185 19.31 4.63 1.66
N GLY A 186 20.28 5.30 2.29
CA GLY A 186 21.55 4.70 2.71
C GLY A 186 21.49 3.86 4.00
N SER A 187 20.34 3.80 4.68
CA SER A 187 20.23 3.20 6.02
C SER A 187 20.14 1.67 6.04
N GLY A 188 19.93 1.02 4.90
CA GLY A 188 19.65 -0.42 4.81
C GLY A 188 18.21 -0.80 5.18
N LEU A 189 17.34 0.18 5.44
CA LEU A 189 15.91 -0.03 5.64
C LEU A 189 15.21 -0.52 4.35
N PRO A 190 14.05 -1.19 4.47
CA PRO A 190 13.28 -1.62 3.31
C PRO A 190 12.89 -0.42 2.42
N VAL A 191 13.22 -0.51 1.13
CA VAL A 191 12.96 0.55 0.14
C VAL A 191 12.17 0.00 -1.04
N VAL A 192 11.10 0.71 -1.40
CA VAL A 192 10.35 0.46 -2.62
C VAL A 192 11.07 1.12 -3.78
N ARG A 193 11.29 0.36 -4.85
CA ARG A 193 11.85 0.84 -6.12
C ARG A 193 10.78 0.68 -7.20
N ASP A 194 10.48 1.75 -7.91
CA ASP A 194 9.51 1.67 -9.01
C ASP A 194 10.08 0.81 -10.13
N ALA A 195 9.34 -0.21 -10.54
CA ALA A 195 9.76 -1.14 -11.58
C ALA A 195 9.64 -0.55 -13.01
N GLY A 196 9.29 0.74 -13.16
CA GLY A 196 9.24 1.42 -14.46
C GLY A 196 7.94 1.25 -15.22
N PHE A 197 6.83 0.92 -14.53
CA PHE A 197 5.49 0.87 -15.14
C PHE A 197 4.77 2.23 -15.10
N THR A 198 5.49 3.32 -14.80
CA THR A 198 4.95 4.67 -14.60
C THR A 198 5.83 5.74 -15.25
N GLU A 199 5.37 7.00 -15.21
CA GLU A 199 6.13 8.22 -15.62
C GLU A 199 7.38 8.49 -14.76
N ILE A 200 7.67 7.67 -13.75
CA ILE A 200 8.86 7.80 -12.89
C ILE A 200 10.01 7.02 -13.52
N GLU A 201 11.23 7.56 -13.47
CA GLU A 201 12.41 6.86 -13.98
C GLU A 201 12.55 5.47 -13.33
N PRO A 202 12.65 4.39 -14.14
CA PRO A 202 12.78 3.03 -13.61
C PRO A 202 13.94 2.91 -12.61
N GLY A 203 13.68 2.23 -11.48
CA GLY A 203 14.67 2.05 -10.42
C GLY A 203 14.70 3.15 -9.36
N SER A 204 13.92 4.22 -9.53
CA SER A 204 13.76 5.29 -8.54
C SER A 204 13.26 4.75 -7.20
N CYS A 205 13.92 5.13 -6.12
CA CYS A 205 13.42 4.88 -4.77
C CYS A 205 12.19 5.78 -4.52
N THR A 206 11.05 5.19 -4.21
CA THR A 206 9.79 5.94 -4.03
C THR A 206 9.43 6.10 -2.56
N VAL A 207 9.58 5.04 -1.77
CA VAL A 207 9.19 5.00 -0.35
C VAL A 207 10.17 4.16 0.46
N VAL A 208 10.61 4.65 1.61
CA VAL A 208 11.39 3.88 2.60
C VAL A 208 10.51 3.58 3.80
N ALA A 209 10.48 2.32 4.24
CA ALA A 209 9.77 1.93 5.44
C ALA A 209 10.71 1.92 6.64
N ASP A 210 10.31 2.61 7.71
CA ASP A 210 11.10 2.82 8.91
C ASP A 210 10.31 2.38 10.14
N ALA A 211 10.92 1.56 10.98
CA ALA A 211 10.39 1.16 12.27
C ALA A 211 11.55 0.77 13.19
N PRO A 212 11.42 0.87 14.53
CA PRO A 212 12.49 0.53 15.45
C PRO A 212 13.08 -0.87 15.22
N TRP A 213 12.23 -1.89 15.05
CA TRP A 213 12.68 -3.28 14.82
C TRP A 213 13.37 -3.49 13.47
N LEU A 214 13.05 -2.69 12.44
CA LEU A 214 13.71 -2.77 11.14
C LEU A 214 15.15 -2.21 11.19
N ARG A 215 15.43 -1.30 12.13
CA ARG A 215 16.76 -0.69 12.31
C ARG A 215 17.76 -1.58 13.03
N HIS A 216 17.28 -2.53 13.83
CA HIS A 216 18.14 -3.42 14.61
C HIS A 216 18.78 -4.56 13.77
N GLY A 217 18.56 -4.57 12.45
CA GLY A 217 19.07 -5.58 11.53
C GLY A 217 18.19 -6.84 11.50
N GLY A 218 18.43 -7.71 10.53
CA GLY A 218 17.64 -8.94 10.34
C GLY A 218 16.59 -8.86 9.23
N PHE A 219 16.42 -7.71 8.58
CA PHE A 219 15.70 -7.63 7.30
C PHE A 219 16.42 -8.50 6.27
N ARG A 220 15.86 -9.69 6.03
CA ARG A 220 16.19 -10.54 4.90
C ARG A 220 14.89 -10.72 4.17
N THR A 221 14.80 -10.25 2.93
CA THR A 221 13.71 -10.62 2.04
C THR A 221 13.74 -12.13 1.83
N ALA A 222 13.00 -12.89 2.64
CA ALA A 222 12.83 -14.32 2.38
C ALA A 222 11.97 -14.48 1.12
N GLY A 223 12.43 -15.28 0.15
CA GLY A 223 11.65 -15.68 -1.03
C GLY A 223 12.00 -14.98 -2.35
N HIS A 224 11.35 -15.40 -3.43
CA HIS A 224 11.59 -14.95 -4.82
C HIS A 224 10.48 -13.99 -5.25
N GLY A 225 10.80 -12.76 -5.68
CA GLY A 225 9.84 -11.79 -6.24
C GLY A 225 10.48 -10.41 -6.52
N PRO A 226 9.91 -9.54 -7.38
CA PRO A 226 10.60 -8.33 -7.87
C PRO A 226 10.76 -7.20 -6.83
N LEU A 227 10.11 -7.29 -5.67
CA LEU A 227 10.34 -6.39 -4.52
C LEU A 227 11.19 -7.04 -3.42
N ARG A 228 11.68 -8.25 -3.67
CA ARG A 228 12.48 -9.05 -2.75
C ARG A 228 13.83 -9.23 -3.42
N SER A 229 14.79 -8.37 -3.08
CA SER A 229 16.19 -8.54 -3.50
C SER A 229 16.72 -9.90 -3.05
#